data_AF-A0A356I883-F1
#
_entry.id   AF-A0A356I883-F1
#
_cell.length_a   1.000
_cell.length_b   1.000
_cell.length_c   1.000
_cell.angle_alpha   90.00
_cell.angle_beta   90.00
_cell.angle_gamma   90.00
#
_symmetry.space_group_name_H-M   'P 1'
#
loop_
_entity.id
_entity.type
_entity.pdbx_description
1 polymer ?
#
loop_
_entity_poly.entity_id
_entity_poly.type
_entity_poly.pdbx_seq_one_letter_code
_entity_poly.pdbx_strand_id
1 'polypeptide(L)'
;MNTVVLKASVQQKQAMMAHYDRYRQDSKNPYIEAFFKLTGASLSIYTSGKVVFQGEMAEQEARLWGYEPESSEQTTNPGQNLPMIGTDEVGNGSYFGGLAVVASFVRPEDHAFLKSLGVDDSKKMTDQKICRIAPL
;
A
#
# COMPACT_ATOMS: atom_id res chain seq x y z
N MET A 1 -5.08 7.29 -10.96
CA MET A 1 -4.04 6.70 -11.83
C MET A 1 -3.55 5.44 -11.13
N ASN A 2 -4.00 4.27 -11.60
CA ASN A 2 -3.69 3.00 -10.93
C ASN A 2 -2.31 2.51 -11.38
N THR A 3 -1.60 1.87 -10.47
CA THR A 3 -0.30 1.25 -10.74
C THR A 3 -0.31 -0.16 -10.16
N VAL A 4 -0.03 -1.15 -10.99
CA VAL A 4 0.09 -2.56 -10.59
C VAL A 4 1.52 -3.00 -10.83
N VAL A 5 2.10 -3.68 -9.85
CA VAL A 5 3.47 -4.20 -9.91
C VAL A 5 3.44 -5.71 -9.78
N LEU A 6 4.07 -6.39 -10.74
CA LEU A 6 4.24 -7.84 -10.75
C LEU A 6 5.73 -8.18 -10.76
N LYS A 7 6.04 -9.38 -10.25
CA LYS A 7 7.33 -10.03 -10.47
C LYS A 7 7.13 -11.13 -11.50
N ALA A 8 7.78 -10.99 -12.65
CA ALA A 8 7.66 -11.93 -13.76
C ALA A 8 8.90 -12.80 -13.88
N SER A 9 8.70 -14.07 -14.23
CA SER A 9 9.78 -14.96 -14.66
C SER A 9 10.33 -14.53 -16.02
N VAL A 10 11.51 -15.04 -16.40
CA VAL A 10 12.09 -14.77 -17.73
C VAL A 10 11.16 -15.18 -18.86
N GLN A 11 10.48 -16.34 -18.73
CA GLN A 11 9.52 -16.82 -19.71
C GLN A 11 8.30 -15.89 -19.82
N GLN A 12 7.78 -15.42 -18.68
CA GLN A 12 6.66 -14.48 -18.66
C GLN A 12 7.04 -13.14 -19.29
N LYS A 13 8.24 -12.62 -19.02
CA LYS A 13 8.74 -11.40 -19.67
C LYS A 13 8.78 -11.55 -21.19
N GLN A 14 9.31 -12.66 -21.70
CA GLN A 14 9.36 -12.92 -23.14
C GLN A 14 7.96 -13.01 -23.75
N ALA A 15 7.03 -13.69 -23.08
CA ALA A 15 5.64 -13.78 -23.51
C ALA A 15 4.96 -12.40 -23.54
N MET A 16 5.18 -11.56 -22.52
CA MET A 16 4.69 -10.17 -22.50
C MET A 16 5.26 -9.35 -23.65
N MET A 17 6.56 -9.44 -23.90
CA MET A 17 7.21 -8.70 -24.99
C MET A 17 6.66 -9.11 -26.36
N ALA A 18 6.42 -10.41 -26.57
CA ALA A 18 5.82 -10.90 -27.81
C ALA A 18 4.34 -10.47 -27.95
N HIS A 19 3.58 -10.52 -26.85
CA HIS A 19 2.16 -10.15 -26.85
C HIS A 19 1.93 -8.66 -27.16
N TYR A 20 2.79 -7.78 -26.62
CA TYR A 20 2.65 -6.33 -26.77
C TYR A 20 3.58 -5.72 -27.83
N ASP A 21 4.24 -6.51 -28.67
CA ASP A 21 5.28 -6.05 -29.61
C ASP A 21 4.86 -4.85 -30.47
N ARG A 22 3.59 -4.84 -30.93
CA ARG A 22 3.01 -3.73 -31.72
C ARG A 22 3.00 -2.37 -30.99
N TYR A 23 3.02 -2.37 -29.65
CA TYR A 23 2.95 -1.17 -28.82
C TYR A 23 4.32 -0.75 -28.27
N ARG A 24 5.40 -1.37 -28.74
CA ARG A 24 6.74 -1.13 -28.24
C ARG A 24 7.19 0.29 -28.52
N GLN A 25 7.78 0.92 -27.52
CA GLN A 25 8.38 2.25 -27.62
C GLN A 25 9.73 2.28 -26.91
N ASP A 26 10.57 3.22 -27.31
CA ASP A 26 11.86 3.45 -26.67
C ASP A 26 11.67 4.09 -25.30
N SER A 27 12.43 3.58 -24.32
CA SER A 27 12.52 4.15 -22.99
C SER A 27 13.89 4.78 -22.78
N LYS A 28 13.92 5.97 -22.17
CA LYS A 28 15.16 6.63 -21.77
C LYS A 28 15.77 6.06 -20.48
N ASN A 29 15.07 5.12 -19.83
CA ASN A 29 15.53 4.54 -18.57
C ASN A 29 16.42 3.30 -18.83
N PRO A 30 17.70 3.31 -18.41
CA PRO A 30 18.63 2.22 -18.69
C PRO A 30 18.28 0.90 -17.99
N TYR A 31 17.40 0.93 -16.99
CA TYR A 31 16.96 -0.27 -16.26
C TYR A 31 15.68 -0.91 -16.85
N ILE A 32 15.07 -0.27 -17.85
CA ILE A 32 13.89 -0.79 -18.54
C ILE A 32 14.36 -1.60 -19.75
N GLU A 33 14.09 -2.89 -19.70
CA GLU A 33 14.38 -3.85 -20.77
C GLU A 33 13.42 -3.68 -21.95
N ALA A 34 12.14 -3.41 -21.68
CA ALA A 34 11.15 -3.11 -22.68
C ALA A 34 10.04 -2.20 -22.13
N PHE A 35 9.59 -1.25 -22.94
CA PHE A 35 8.47 -0.37 -22.62
C PHE A 35 7.42 -0.44 -23.71
N PHE A 36 6.15 -0.46 -23.30
CA PHE A 36 5.01 -0.52 -24.21
C PHE A 36 3.97 0.52 -23.81
N LYS A 37 3.46 1.26 -24.79
CA LYS A 37 2.41 2.26 -24.60
C LYS A 37 1.10 1.74 -25.18
N LEU A 38 0.21 1.30 -24.31
CA LEU A 38 -1.11 0.77 -24.64
C LEU A 38 -2.16 1.88 -24.61
N THR A 39 -3.35 1.57 -25.11
CA THR A 39 -4.51 2.45 -24.96
C THR A 39 -5.01 2.41 -23.52
N GLY A 40 -4.80 3.48 -22.76
CA GLY A 40 -5.24 3.58 -21.36
C GLY A 40 -4.30 2.93 -20.33
N ALA A 41 -3.16 2.36 -20.76
CA ALA A 41 -2.13 1.83 -19.87
C ALA A 41 -0.71 1.95 -20.47
N SER A 42 0.30 1.77 -19.64
CA SER A 42 1.69 1.58 -20.06
C SER A 42 2.32 0.45 -19.27
N LEU A 43 3.14 -0.34 -19.95
CA LEU A 43 3.84 -1.49 -19.40
C LEU A 43 5.34 -1.21 -19.41
N SER A 44 5.97 -1.25 -18.24
CA SER A 44 7.42 -1.17 -18.07
C SER A 44 7.96 -2.49 -17.56
N ILE A 45 8.81 -3.17 -18.35
CA ILE A 45 9.51 -4.39 -17.95
C ILE A 45 10.94 -4.02 -17.58
N TYR A 46 11.34 -4.29 -16.34
CA TYR A 46 12.67 -4.02 -15.83
C TYR A 46 13.57 -5.26 -15.95
N THR A 47 14.87 -5.04 -16.12
CA THR A 47 15.87 -6.11 -16.17
C THR A 47 15.85 -7.00 -14.92
N SER A 48 15.47 -6.44 -13.76
CA SER A 48 15.32 -7.16 -12.48
C SER A 48 14.17 -8.17 -12.42
N GLY A 49 13.30 -8.24 -13.43
CA GLY A 49 12.10 -9.07 -13.42
C GLY A 49 10.86 -8.34 -12.86
N LYS A 50 11.00 -7.09 -12.42
CA LYS A 50 9.88 -6.24 -12.04
C LYS A 50 9.12 -5.80 -13.30
N VAL A 51 7.80 -5.90 -13.27
CA VAL A 51 6.89 -5.46 -14.34
C VAL A 51 5.90 -4.48 -13.75
N VAL A 52 5.73 -3.32 -14.38
CA VAL A 52 4.86 -2.25 -13.88
C VAL A 52 3.84 -1.89 -14.94
N PHE A 53 2.56 -2.04 -14.60
CA PHE A 53 1.43 -1.53 -15.37
C PHE A 53 0.96 -0.22 -14.75
N GLN A 54 0.80 0.83 -15.55
CA GLN A 54 0.33 2.15 -15.08
C GLN A 54 -0.74 2.71 -16.00
N GLY A 55 -1.81 3.26 -15.44
CA GLY A 55 -2.91 3.85 -16.20
C GLY A 55 -4.28 3.44 -15.67
N GLU A 56 -5.33 3.82 -16.39
CA GLU A 56 -6.71 3.47 -16.04
C GLU A 56 -6.98 1.98 -16.30
N MET A 57 -6.36 1.41 -17.35
CA MET A 57 -6.51 0.00 -17.72
C MET A 57 -5.45 -0.91 -17.06
N ALA A 58 -4.65 -0.40 -16.13
CA ALA A 58 -3.49 -1.11 -15.58
C ALA A 58 -3.84 -2.46 -14.93
N GLU A 59 -4.93 -2.52 -14.16
CA GLU A 59 -5.36 -3.76 -13.51
C GLU A 59 -5.87 -4.79 -14.51
N GLN A 60 -6.62 -4.36 -15.53
CA GLN A 60 -7.14 -5.25 -16.56
C GLN A 60 -6.00 -5.90 -17.34
N GLU A 61 -5.00 -5.11 -17.75
CA GLU A 61 -3.81 -5.61 -18.44
C GLU A 61 -2.97 -6.52 -17.54
N ALA A 62 -2.85 -6.21 -16.26
CA ALA A 62 -2.09 -7.03 -15.31
C ALA A 62 -2.76 -8.39 -15.05
N ARG A 63 -4.11 -8.46 -15.04
CA ARG A 63 -4.87 -9.72 -14.81
C ARG A 63 -4.56 -10.79 -15.85
N LEU A 64 -4.28 -10.39 -17.11
CA LEU A 64 -3.85 -11.32 -18.17
C LEU A 64 -2.57 -12.08 -17.82
N TRP A 65 -1.77 -11.53 -16.91
CA TRP A 65 -0.47 -12.06 -16.51
C TRP A 65 -0.44 -12.60 -15.08
N GLY A 66 -1.61 -12.96 -14.55
CA GLY A 66 -1.74 -13.55 -13.21
C GLY A 66 -1.72 -12.53 -12.08
N TYR A 67 -2.00 -11.25 -12.36
CA TYR A 67 -2.42 -10.34 -11.29
C TYR A 67 -3.81 -10.74 -10.83
N GLU A 68 -3.89 -11.36 -9.68
CA GLU A 68 -5.13 -11.38 -8.92
C GLU A 68 -5.16 -10.05 -8.15
N PRO A 69 -6.17 -9.19 -8.36
CA PRO A 69 -6.38 -8.12 -7.41
C PRO A 69 -6.49 -8.80 -6.05
N GLU A 70 -5.68 -8.38 -5.07
CA GLU A 70 -6.06 -8.64 -3.69
C GLU A 70 -7.51 -8.17 -3.62
N SER A 71 -8.42 -9.11 -3.39
CA SER A 71 -9.80 -8.75 -3.11
C SER A 71 -9.68 -7.64 -2.08
N SER A 72 -10.34 -6.51 -2.31
CA SER A 72 -10.58 -5.55 -1.23
C SER A 72 -11.50 -6.16 -0.17
N GLU A 73 -11.43 -7.47 0.06
CA GLU A 73 -11.57 -8.02 1.38
C GLU A 73 -10.49 -7.35 2.19
N GLN A 74 -10.90 -6.29 2.87
CA GLN A 74 -10.36 -5.95 4.17
C GLN A 74 -9.89 -7.26 4.79
N THR A 75 -8.58 -7.45 4.88
CA THR A 75 -8.01 -8.49 5.72
C THR A 75 -8.50 -8.14 7.11
N THR A 76 -9.70 -8.59 7.44
CA THR A 76 -10.16 -8.73 8.80
C THR A 76 -9.25 -9.81 9.32
N ASN A 77 -8.04 -9.43 9.74
CA ASN A 77 -7.25 -10.20 10.66
C ASN A 77 -8.27 -10.65 11.72
N PRO A 78 -8.57 -11.95 11.85
CA PRO A 78 -9.66 -12.39 12.73
C PRO A 78 -9.49 -11.88 14.17
N GLY A 79 -8.24 -11.57 14.57
CA GLY A 79 -7.90 -10.96 15.85
C GLY A 79 -8.25 -9.48 16.01
N GLN A 80 -8.59 -8.74 14.94
CA GLN A 80 -8.98 -7.33 15.02
C GLN A 80 -10.48 -7.11 15.19
N ASN A 81 -11.32 -8.16 15.18
CA ASN A 81 -12.75 -8.02 15.47
C ASN A 81 -13.11 -8.59 16.84
N LEU A 82 -12.24 -8.37 17.82
CA LEU A 82 -12.42 -8.78 19.21
C LEU A 82 -12.06 -7.60 20.11
N PRO A 83 -12.66 -7.51 21.32
CA PRO A 83 -12.22 -6.55 22.30
C PRO A 83 -10.74 -6.74 22.65
N MET A 84 -9.97 -5.66 22.62
CA MET A 84 -8.52 -5.69 22.77
C MET A 84 -8.03 -4.58 23.70
N ILE A 85 -6.99 -4.88 24.47
CA ILE A 85 -6.23 -3.86 25.20
C ILE A 85 -4.94 -3.59 24.44
N GLY A 86 -4.71 -2.33 24.06
CA GLY A 86 -3.43 -1.85 23.55
C GLY A 86 -2.71 -1.03 24.60
N THR A 87 -1.38 -1.16 24.68
CA THR A 87 -0.54 -0.41 25.62
C THR A 87 0.60 0.29 24.88
N ASP A 88 0.98 1.48 25.32
CA ASP A 88 2.12 2.22 24.76
C ASP A 88 2.73 3.17 25.81
N GLU A 89 3.96 3.64 25.54
CA GLU A 89 4.68 4.58 26.40
C GLU A 89 5.18 5.84 25.67
N VAL A 90 5.29 6.94 26.41
CA VAL A 90 5.93 8.18 25.94
C VAL A 90 6.83 8.77 27.02
N GLY A 91 7.94 9.40 26.60
CA GLY A 91 8.88 10.08 27.49
C GLY A 91 10.22 9.36 27.69
N ASN A 92 10.41 8.17 27.12
CA ASN A 92 11.64 7.37 27.26
C ASN A 92 12.93 8.09 26.77
N GLY A 93 12.82 8.98 25.77
CA GLY A 93 13.92 9.76 25.22
C GLY A 93 13.94 11.24 25.65
N SER A 94 13.05 11.64 26.55
CA SER A 94 12.96 13.05 26.98
C SER A 94 13.92 13.32 28.13
N TYR A 95 14.75 14.37 28.00
CA TYR A 95 15.67 14.78 29.08
C TYR A 95 14.93 15.35 30.29
N PHE A 96 13.81 16.04 30.05
CA PHE A 96 12.92 16.56 31.07
C PHE A 96 11.55 15.90 30.97
N GLY A 97 10.85 15.77 32.11
CA GLY A 97 9.53 15.18 32.20
C GLY A 97 9.53 13.77 32.81
N GLY A 98 8.35 13.16 32.85
CA GLY A 98 8.15 11.79 33.31
C GLY A 98 7.95 10.81 32.15
N LEU A 99 7.99 9.52 32.47
CA LEU A 99 7.55 8.45 31.59
C LEU A 99 6.06 8.20 31.84
N ALA A 100 5.24 8.23 30.80
CA ALA A 100 3.83 7.88 30.87
C ALA A 100 3.59 6.58 30.10
N VAL A 101 2.92 5.61 30.74
CA VAL A 101 2.48 4.36 30.12
C VAL A 101 0.95 4.35 30.17
N VAL A 102 0.32 4.09 29.04
CA VAL A 102 -1.14 4.13 28.89
C VAL A 102 -1.64 2.81 28.32
N ALA A 103 -2.82 2.39 28.77
CA ALA A 103 -3.56 1.27 28.21
C ALA A 103 -4.95 1.74 27.78
N SER A 104 -5.42 1.31 26.61
CA SER A 104 -6.79 1.54 26.15
C SER A 104 -7.47 0.22 25.83
N PHE A 105 -8.70 0.06 26.33
CA PHE A 105 -9.56 -1.07 25.99
C PHE A 105 -10.51 -0.64 24.88
N VAL A 106 -10.39 -1.29 23.73
CA VAL A 106 -11.12 -0.95 22.50
C VAL A 106 -11.98 -2.13 22.09
N ARG A 107 -13.24 -1.88 21.77
CA ARG A 107 -14.17 -2.89 21.27
C ARG A 107 -14.40 -2.72 19.77
N PRO A 108 -14.89 -3.78 19.08
CA PRO A 108 -15.26 -3.71 17.67
C PRO A 108 -16.13 -2.51 17.28
N GLU A 109 -17.09 -2.14 18.12
CA GLU A 109 -17.97 -0.99 17.91
C GLU A 109 -17.24 0.37 17.89
N ASP A 110 -16.10 0.47 18.56
CA ASP A 110 -15.32 1.72 18.67
C ASP A 110 -14.41 1.95 17.45
N HIS A 111 -14.14 0.89 16.66
CA HIS A 111 -13.17 0.94 15.57
C HIS A 111 -13.48 2.01 14.52
N ALA A 112 -14.77 2.17 14.17
CA ALA A 112 -15.19 3.16 13.18
C ALA A 112 -14.95 4.59 13.70
N PHE A 113 -15.27 4.84 14.97
CA PHE A 113 -15.06 6.13 15.61
C PHE A 113 -13.56 6.46 15.71
N LEU A 114 -12.75 5.54 16.23
CA LEU A 114 -11.30 5.74 16.35
C LEU A 114 -10.63 5.99 15.00
N LYS A 115 -11.01 5.23 13.95
CA LYS A 115 -10.53 5.48 12.59
C LYS A 115 -10.93 6.87 12.08
N SER A 116 -12.13 7.34 12.39
CA SER A 116 -12.59 8.68 12.00
C SER A 116 -11.79 9.80 12.67
N LEU A 117 -11.23 9.56 13.86
CA LEU A 117 -10.33 10.49 14.55
C LEU A 117 -8.91 10.52 13.91
N GLY A 118 -8.57 9.52 13.10
CA GLY A 118 -7.25 9.39 12.45
C GLY A 118 -6.13 9.16 13.46
N VAL A 119 -6.32 8.17 14.34
CA VAL A 119 -5.34 7.73 15.36
C VAL A 119 -4.38 6.64 14.86
N ASP A 120 -4.51 6.25 13.59
CA ASP A 120 -3.74 5.19 12.93
C ASP A 120 -2.25 5.54 12.75
N ASP A 121 -1.91 6.82 12.58
CA ASP A 121 -0.54 7.31 12.54
C ASP A 121 -0.31 8.43 13.56
N SER A 122 -0.25 8.04 14.83
CA SER A 122 -0.03 8.97 15.96
C SER A 122 1.26 9.80 15.83
N LYS A 123 2.26 9.28 15.09
CA LYS A 123 3.54 9.98 14.85
C LYS A 123 3.41 11.20 13.95
N LYS A 124 2.34 11.28 13.16
CA LYS A 124 2.04 12.46 12.31
C LYS A 124 1.06 13.43 12.99
N MET A 125 0.68 13.17 14.23
CA MET A 125 -0.28 13.98 14.96
C MET A 125 0.40 15.17 15.65
N THR A 126 -0.25 16.33 15.63
CA THR A 126 0.21 17.50 16.38
C THR A 126 -0.36 17.49 17.80
N ASP A 127 0.36 18.08 18.76
CA ASP A 127 -0.10 18.21 20.14
C ASP A 127 -1.50 18.83 20.25
N GLN A 128 -1.79 19.83 19.40
CA GLN A 128 -3.11 20.45 19.34
C GLN A 128 -4.22 19.46 18.96
N LYS A 129 -3.95 18.55 18.02
CA LYS A 129 -4.92 17.51 17.64
C LYS A 129 -5.04 16.48 18.77
N ILE A 130 -3.93 16.08 19.40
CA ILE A 130 -3.92 15.16 20.54
C ILE A 130 -4.79 15.71 21.69
N CYS A 131 -4.59 16.97 22.11
CA CYS A 131 -5.37 17.60 23.16
C CYS A 131 -6.88 17.68 22.87
N ARG A 132 -7.28 17.68 21.59
CA ARG A 132 -8.69 17.70 21.18
C ARG A 132 -9.33 16.31 21.17
N ILE A 133 -8.58 15.27 20.82
CA ILE A 133 -9.13 13.92 20.66
C ILE A 133 -8.95 13.03 21.89
N ALA A 134 -7.89 13.22 22.68
CA ALA A 134 -7.64 12.43 23.88
C ALA A 134 -8.76 12.47 24.95
N PRO A 135 -9.51 13.57 25.15
CA PRO A 135 -10.60 13.60 26.12
C PRO A 135 -11.96 13.08 25.60
N LEU A 136 -12.04 12.67 24.33
CA LEU A 136 -13.26 12.11 23.73
C LEU A 136 -13.44 10.64 24.11
#